data_AF-A0A2H9T094-F1
#
_entry.id   AF-A0A2H9T094-F1
#
_cell.length_a   1.000
_cell.length_b   1.000
_cell.length_c   1.000
_cell.angle_alpha   90.00
_cell.angle_beta   90.00
_cell.angle_gamma   90.00
#
_symmetry.space_group_name_H-M   'P 1'
#
loop_
_entity.id
_entity.type
_entity.pdbx_description
1 polymer ?
#
loop_
_entity_poly.entity_id
_entity_poly.type
_entity_poly.pdbx_seq_one_letter_code
_entity_poly.pdbx_strand_id
1 'polypeptide(L)'
;MTNNESILLGVVLEDNMSLTVNEVCQQYLIPKALLEEMIQHGLFEQQHPLHFTAGDLRRLESACRLHRDLDINLPGVALVLELLEEMEAMRQELRILKKHF
;
A
#
# COMPACT_ATOMS: atom_id res chain seq x y z
N MET A 1 -16.19 -34.77 2.60
CA MET A 1 -16.14 -33.71 3.63
C MET A 1 -15.69 -32.45 2.91
N THR A 2 -16.46 -31.37 3.06
CA THR A 2 -16.59 -30.23 2.16
C THR A 2 -15.29 -29.42 1.97
N ASN A 3 -14.86 -29.30 0.70
CA ASN A 3 -13.78 -28.41 0.28
C ASN A 3 -14.28 -26.96 0.42
N ASN A 4 -13.80 -26.24 1.43
CA ASN A 4 -14.22 -24.87 1.69
C ASN A 4 -13.41 -23.94 0.79
N GLU A 5 -13.83 -23.82 -0.47
CA GLU A 5 -13.31 -22.82 -1.40
C GLU A 5 -13.72 -21.44 -0.88
N SER A 6 -12.85 -20.83 -0.09
CA SER A 6 -13.01 -19.46 0.38
C SER A 6 -12.90 -18.54 -0.83
N ILE A 7 -14.06 -18.14 -1.36
CA ILE A 7 -14.15 -17.11 -2.40
C ILE A 7 -13.61 -15.82 -1.77
N LEU A 8 -12.46 -15.37 -2.26
CA LEU A 8 -11.90 -14.07 -1.90
C LEU A 8 -12.71 -13.00 -2.63
N LEU A 9 -13.70 -12.43 -1.95
CA LEU A 9 -14.40 -11.24 -2.44
C LEU A 9 -13.45 -10.04 -2.30
N GLY A 10 -12.78 -9.67 -3.39
CA GLY A 10 -12.07 -8.40 -3.47
C GLY A 10 -13.07 -7.26 -3.65
N VAL A 11 -13.02 -6.27 -2.77
CA VAL A 11 -13.73 -5.00 -2.99
C VAL A 11 -12.92 -4.20 -3.99
N VAL A 12 -13.52 -3.89 -5.14
CA VAL A 12 -12.93 -2.92 -6.08
C VAL A 12 -13.13 -1.55 -5.47
N LEU A 13 -12.07 -0.96 -4.92
CA LEU A 13 -12.08 0.43 -4.50
C LEU A 13 -12.11 1.32 -5.75
N GLU A 14 -13.20 2.07 -5.94
CA GLU A 14 -13.27 3.13 -6.94
C GLU A 14 -12.26 4.24 -6.60
N ASP A 15 -11.68 4.91 -7.60
CA ASP A 15 -10.62 5.92 -7.41
C ASP A 15 -11.05 7.14 -6.56
N ASN A 16 -12.35 7.34 -6.33
CA ASN A 16 -12.90 8.41 -5.48
C ASN A 16 -13.18 7.97 -4.03
N MET A 17 -13.02 6.69 -3.71
CA MET A 17 -13.34 6.15 -2.40
C MET A 17 -12.11 6.25 -1.50
N SER A 18 -12.29 6.84 -0.32
CA SER A 18 -11.22 6.93 0.68
C SER A 18 -11.68 6.36 2.01
N LEU A 19 -10.76 5.70 2.71
CA LEU A 19 -11.02 5.08 4.01
C LEU A 19 -10.42 5.92 5.14
N THR A 20 -11.09 5.94 6.28
CA THR A 20 -10.55 6.45 7.54
C THR A 20 -9.58 5.45 8.17
N VAL A 21 -8.77 5.91 9.12
CA VAL A 21 -7.89 5.05 9.94
C VAL A 21 -8.63 3.84 10.53
N ASN A 22 -9.84 4.05 11.06
CA ASN A 22 -10.63 2.99 11.67
C ASN A 22 -11.10 1.95 10.65
N GLU A 23 -11.53 2.39 9.47
CA GLU A 23 -11.95 1.49 8.39
C GLU A 23 -10.78 0.67 7.87
N VAL A 24 -9.59 1.27 7.74
CA VAL A 24 -8.37 0.54 7.34
C VAL A 24 -8.02 -0.53 8.38
N CYS A 25 -8.00 -0.18 9.67
CA CYS A 25 -7.69 -1.14 10.73
C CYS A 25 -8.68 -2.33 10.73
N GLN A 26 -9.96 -2.06 10.49
CA GLN A 26 -11.00 -3.10 10.46
C GLN A 26 -10.92 -3.97 9.20
N GLN A 27 -10.78 -3.36 8.02
CA GLN A 27 -10.82 -4.09 6.75
C GLN A 27 -9.54 -4.88 6.48
N TYR A 28 -8.38 -4.35 6.84
CA TYR A 28 -7.08 -4.98 6.60
C TYR A 28 -6.58 -5.78 7.81
N LEU A 29 -7.34 -5.80 8.91
CA LEU A 29 -7.00 -6.48 10.17
C LEU A 29 -5.63 -6.06 10.72
N ILE A 30 -5.28 -4.78 10.57
CA ILE A 30 -4.00 -4.21 11.01
C ILE A 30 -4.19 -3.51 12.36
N PRO A 31 -3.31 -3.75 13.35
CA PRO A 31 -3.34 -3.01 14.60
C PRO A 31 -3.17 -1.51 14.37
N LYS A 32 -3.98 -0.68 15.03
CA LYS A 32 -3.90 0.78 14.92
C LYS A 32 -2.50 1.32 15.18
N ALA A 33 -1.79 0.78 16.19
CA ALA A 33 -0.43 1.18 16.51
C ALA A 33 0.55 0.94 15.34
N LEU A 34 0.40 -0.18 14.63
CA LEU A 34 1.22 -0.49 13.45
C LEU A 34 0.94 0.49 12.30
N LEU A 35 -0.33 0.80 12.06
CA LEU A 35 -0.71 1.80 11.06
C LEU A 35 -0.19 3.21 11.42
N GLU A 36 -0.25 3.59 12.69
CA GLU A 36 0.32 4.85 13.19
C GLU A 36 1.84 4.91 13.00
N GLU A 37 2.55 3.82 13.29
CA GLU A 37 4.00 3.72 13.07
C GLU A 37 4.35 3.85 11.57
N MET A 38 3.57 3.23 10.68
CA MET A 38 3.72 3.40 9.23
C MET A 38 3.52 4.87 8.79
N ILE A 39 2.50 5.56 9.32
CA ILE A 39 2.28 6.99 9.03
C ILE A 39 3.44 7.84 9.53
N GLN A 40 3.97 7.54 10.73
CA GLN A 40 5.11 8.26 11.31
C GLN A 40 6.39 8.08 10.49
N HIS A 41 6.57 6.92 9.87
CA HIS A 41 7.70 6.64 8.98
C HIS A 41 7.49 7.12 7.54
N GLY A 42 6.43 7.90 7.27
CA GLY A 42 6.22 8.56 5.97
C GLY A 42 5.71 7.61 4.89
N LEU A 43 5.10 6.49 5.28
CA LEU A 43 4.54 5.53 4.32
C LEU A 43 3.34 6.09 3.55
N PHE A 44 2.68 7.11 4.11
CA PHE A 44 1.51 7.78 3.54
C PHE A 44 1.70 9.29 3.63
N GLU A 45 1.08 10.03 2.72
CA GLU A 45 1.00 11.47 2.83
C GLU A 45 0.17 11.89 4.05
N GLN A 46 0.68 12.84 4.83
CA GLN A 46 -0.04 13.35 6.00
C GLN A 46 -1.05 14.41 5.58
N GLN A 47 -2.25 13.97 5.24
CA GLN A 47 -3.40 14.83 4.98
C GLN A 47 -4.30 14.91 6.22
N HIS A 48 -4.95 16.06 6.44
CA HIS A 48 -5.87 16.26 7.57
C HIS A 48 -7.25 16.72 7.07
N PRO A 49 -8.33 15.94 7.32
CA PRO A 49 -8.36 14.64 8.00
C PRO A 49 -7.63 13.53 7.21
N LEU A 50 -7.07 12.54 7.91
CA LEU A 50 -6.31 11.47 7.29
C LEU A 50 -7.26 10.45 6.65
N HIS A 51 -7.16 10.36 5.33
CA HIS A 51 -7.93 9.45 4.50
C HIS A 51 -6.99 8.68 3.56
N PHE A 52 -7.29 7.40 3.34
CA PHE A 52 -6.49 6.50 2.51
C PHE A 52 -7.21 6.26 1.19
N THR A 53 -6.59 6.68 0.09
CA THR A 53 -7.05 6.41 -1.27
C THR A 53 -6.80 4.96 -1.67
N ALA A 54 -7.35 4.52 -2.79
CA ALA A 54 -7.02 3.21 -3.37
C ALA A 54 -5.50 3.04 -3.61
N GLY A 55 -4.77 4.11 -3.92
CA GLY A 55 -3.30 4.09 -4.04
C GLY A 55 -2.61 3.80 -2.71
N ASP A 56 -3.03 4.49 -1.65
CA ASP A 56 -2.50 4.29 -0.31
C ASP A 56 -2.74 2.86 0.19
N LEU A 57 -3.91 2.30 -0.12
CA LEU A 57 -4.25 0.93 0.28
C LEU A 57 -3.38 -0.11 -0.43
N ARG A 58 -3.10 0.06 -1.74
CA ARG A 58 -2.12 -0.79 -2.45
C ARG A 58 -0.72 -0.67 -1.86
N ARG A 59 -0.34 0.54 -1.44
CA ARG A 59 0.95 0.82 -0.77
C ARG A 59 1.01 0.12 0.60
N LEU A 60 -0.07 0.18 1.38
CA LEU A 60 -0.23 -0.51 2.67
C LEU A 60 -0.09 -2.03 2.53
N GLU A 61 -0.78 -2.65 1.57
CA GLU A 61 -0.66 -4.09 1.31
C GLU A 61 0.77 -4.50 0.96
N SER A 62 1.42 -3.70 0.11
CA SER A 62 2.81 -3.92 -0.29
C SER A 62 3.76 -3.80 0.91
N ALA A 63 3.54 -2.82 1.77
CA ALA A 63 4.31 -2.65 3.01
C ALA A 63 4.15 -3.84 3.96
N CYS A 64 2.92 -4.31 4.18
CA CYS A 64 2.63 -5.46 5.02
C CYS A 64 3.31 -6.73 4.49
N ARG A 65 3.30 -6.92 3.16
CA ARG A 65 4.00 -8.04 2.51
C ARG A 65 5.51 -7.92 2.67
N LEU A 66 6.11 -6.77 2.39
CA LEU A 66 7.55 -6.56 2.53
C LEU A 66 8.02 -6.78 3.97
N HIS A 67 7.30 -6.22 4.95
CA HIS A 67 7.61 -6.38 6.36
C HIS A 67 7.62 -7.86 6.78
N ARG A 68 6.59 -8.62 6.39
CA ARG A 68 6.45 -10.03 6.74
C ARG A 68 7.39 -10.95 5.96
N ASP A 69 7.52 -10.73 4.65
CA ASP A 69 8.20 -11.67 3.75
C ASP A 69 9.72 -11.46 3.79
N LEU A 70 10.20 -10.24 4.11
CA LEU A 70 11.63 -9.90 4.18
C LEU A 70 12.15 -9.64 5.61
N ASP A 71 11.27 -9.65 6.62
CA ASP A 71 11.60 -9.40 8.03
C ASP A 71 12.40 -8.09 8.27
N ILE A 72 12.08 -7.06 7.48
CA ILE A 72 12.72 -5.74 7.55
C ILE A 72 11.87 -4.79 8.40
N ASN A 73 12.51 -3.85 9.10
CA ASN A 73 11.79 -2.85 9.90
C ASN A 73 10.97 -1.87 9.02
N LEU A 74 9.99 -1.17 9.62
CA LEU A 74 9.11 -0.24 8.89
C LEU A 74 9.86 0.92 8.19
N PRO A 75 10.91 1.53 8.76
CA PRO A 75 11.73 2.49 8.02
C PRO A 75 12.34 1.90 6.74
N GLY A 76 12.82 0.64 6.82
CA GLY A 76 13.33 -0.08 5.67
C GLY A 76 12.24 -0.38 4.63
N VAL A 77 11.03 -0.74 5.07
CA VAL A 77 9.87 -0.92 4.18
C VAL A 77 9.55 0.38 3.43
N ALA A 78 9.50 1.50 4.13
CA ALA A 78 9.21 2.81 3.53
C ALA A 78 10.24 3.16 2.45
N LEU A 79 11.52 2.99 2.74
CA LEU A 79 12.61 3.21 1.79
C LEU A 79 12.53 2.28 0.57
N VAL A 80 12.25 0.98 0.78
CA VAL A 80 12.12 0.02 -0.33
C VAL A 80 10.97 0.41 -1.26
N LEU A 81 9.83 0.82 -0.70
CA LEU A 81 8.69 1.24 -1.52
C LEU A 81 8.99 2.50 -2.33
N GLU A 82 9.65 3.48 -1.72
CA GLU A 82 10.09 4.71 -2.42
C GLU A 82 11.03 4.38 -3.59
N LEU A 83 12.02 3.50 -3.37
CA LEU A 83 12.93 3.07 -4.43
C LEU A 83 12.22 2.30 -5.55
N LEU A 84 11.23 1.47 -5.21
CA LEU A 84 10.43 0.77 -6.22
C LEU A 84 9.59 1.75 -7.06
N GLU A 85 9.05 2.79 -6.45
CA GLU A 85 8.33 3.87 -7.14
C GLU A 85 9.25 4.66 -8.06
N GLU A 86 10.44 5.04 -7.60
CA GLU A 86 11.45 5.73 -8.42
C GLU A 86 11.89 4.86 -9.61
N MET A 87 12.12 3.56 -9.38
CA MET A 87 12.45 2.62 -10.44
C MET A 87 11.35 2.47 -11.48
N GLU A 88 10.08 2.45 -11.07
CA GLU A 88 8.96 2.36 -12.00
C GLU A 88 8.80 3.65 -12.81
N ALA A 89 8.97 4.82 -12.18
CA ALA A 89 8.98 6.12 -12.85
C ALA A 89 10.06 6.17 -13.94
N MET A 90 11.30 5.80 -13.61
CA MET A 90 12.40 5.73 -14.58
C MET A 90 12.11 4.77 -15.75
N ARG A 91 11.54 3.59 -15.45
CA ARG A 91 11.16 2.61 -16.49
C ARG A 91 10.05 3.14 -17.39
N GLN A 92 9.10 3.88 -16.84
CA GLN A 92 8.01 4.50 -17.58
C GLN A 92 8.54 5.58 -18.53
N GLU A 93 9.44 6.45 -18.09
CA GLU A 93 10.10 7.45 -18.94
C GLU A 93 10.84 6.80 -20.12
N LEU A 94 11.64 5.76 -19.85
CA LEU A 94 12.33 5.00 -20.89
C LEU A 94 11.35 4.36 -21.89
N ARG A 95 10.22 3.83 -21.41
CA ARG A 95 9.18 3.25 -22.27
C ARG A 95 8.52 4.31 -23.15
N ILE A 96 8.27 5.50 -22.63
CA ILE A 96 7.71 6.62 -23.41
C ILE A 96 8.71 7.04 -24.48
N LEU A 97 9.99 7.22 -24.12
CA LEU A 97 11.03 7.64 -25.04
C LEU A 97 11.19 6.63 -26.19
N LYS A 98 11.25 5.34 -25.87
CA LYS A 98 11.34 4.25 -26.88
C LYS A 98 10.13 4.16 -27.82
N LYS A 99 8.97 4.71 -27.46
CA LYS A 99 7.77 4.73 -28.32
C LYS A 99 7.78 5.87 -29.35
N HIS A 100 8.64 6.87 -29.17
CA HIS A 100 8.75 8.03 -30.06
C HIS A 100 9.87 7.89 -31.11
N PHE A 101 10.64 6.81 -31.03
CA PHE A 101 11.59 6.36 -32.05
C PHE A 101 11.03 5.13 -32.78
#